data_AF-A0A7N2KRD1-F1
#
_entry.id   AF-A0A7N2KRD1-F1
#
_cell.length_a   1.000
_cell.length_b   1.000
_cell.length_c   1.000
_cell.angle_alpha   90.00
_cell.angle_beta   90.00
_cell.angle_gamma   90.00
#
_symmetry.space_group_name_H-M   'P 1'
#
loop_
_entity.id
_entity.type
_entity.pdbx_description
1 polymer ?
#
loop_
_entity_poly.entity_id
_entity_poly.type
_entity_poly.pdbx_seq_one_letter_code
_entity_poly.pdbx_strand_id
1 'polypeptide(L)'
;MKIQHMLYGFANIFIRQAKQLDLFATVAWSIWCQRNKIRCNEQSLPLGKIMESAASLMTEFQKHYNSGVRVPRQRDVKWEPPTASMMWKTNFDGAMFSESDLA
;
A
#
# COMPACT_ATOMS: atom_id res chain seq x y z
N MET A 1 41.24 -3.13 -10.87
CA MET A 1 40.00 -3.44 -11.62
C MET A 1 39.19 -4.65 -11.08
N LYS A 2 39.25 -4.98 -9.77
CA LYS A 2 38.43 -6.07 -9.18
C LYS A 2 37.37 -5.57 -8.18
N ILE A 3 37.58 -4.39 -7.60
CA ILE A 3 36.72 -3.81 -6.55
C ILE A 3 35.41 -3.24 -7.14
N GLN A 4 35.47 -2.56 -8.30
CA GLN A 4 34.27 -2.04 -8.97
C GLN A 4 33.28 -3.15 -9.34
N HIS A 5 33.73 -4.24 -9.97
CA HIS A 5 32.85 -5.36 -10.35
C HIS A 5 32.14 -6.01 -9.15
N MET A 6 32.83 -6.09 -8.00
CA MET A 6 32.24 -6.65 -6.78
C MET A 6 31.14 -5.74 -6.23
N LEU A 7 31.36 -4.43 -6.20
CA LEU A 7 30.37 -3.43 -5.75
C LEU A 7 29.11 -3.42 -6.64
N TYR A 8 29.25 -3.51 -7.97
CA TYR A 8 28.11 -3.62 -8.89
C TYR A 8 27.33 -4.94 -8.70
N GLY A 9 28.04 -6.04 -8.38
CA GLY A 9 27.41 -7.32 -8.06
C GLY A 9 26.53 -7.24 -6.81
N PHE A 10 27.05 -6.66 -5.73
CA PHE A 10 26.28 -6.48 -4.49
C PHE A 10 25.07 -5.56 -4.68
N ALA A 11 25.25 -4.41 -5.34
CA ALA A 11 24.14 -3.50 -5.63
C ALA A 11 23.00 -4.19 -6.41
N ASN A 12 23.34 -5.01 -7.41
CA ASN A 12 22.34 -5.78 -8.16
C ASN A 12 21.62 -6.83 -7.32
N ILE A 13 22.30 -7.47 -6.38
CA ILE A 13 21.68 -8.44 -5.45
C ILE A 13 20.66 -7.72 -4.55
N PHE A 14 21.04 -6.60 -3.94
CA PHE A 14 20.15 -5.82 -3.09
C PHE A 14 18.94 -5.27 -3.85
N ILE A 15 19.14 -4.74 -5.06
CA ILE A 15 18.04 -4.25 -5.91
C ILE A 15 17.09 -5.38 -6.29
N ARG A 16 17.61 -6.57 -6.61
CA ARG A 16 16.77 -7.74 -6.92
C ARG A 16 15.96 -8.20 -5.71
N GLN A 17 16.57 -8.25 -4.53
CA GLN A 17 15.88 -8.60 -3.29
C GLN A 17 14.78 -7.60 -2.96
N ALA A 18 15.05 -6.30 -3.05
CA ALA A 18 14.06 -5.25 -2.82
C ALA A 18 12.84 -5.40 -3.75
N LYS A 19 13.08 -5.58 -5.05
CA LYS A 19 12.00 -5.82 -6.03
C LYS A 19 11.19 -7.08 -5.74
N GLN A 20 11.81 -8.14 -5.21
CA GLN A 20 11.11 -9.35 -4.82
C GLN A 20 10.22 -9.13 -3.59
N LEU A 21 10.69 -8.34 -2.62
CA LEU A 21 9.91 -7.95 -1.44
C LEU A 21 8.71 -7.08 -1.82
N ASP A 22 8.88 -6.12 -2.73
CA ASP A 22 7.79 -5.26 -3.21
C ASP A 22 6.68 -6.08 -3.89
N LEU A 23 7.07 -7.03 -4.74
CA LEU A 23 6.11 -7.92 -5.40
C LEU A 23 5.39 -8.81 -4.39
N PHE A 24 6.14 -9.39 -3.44
CA PHE A 24 5.56 -10.22 -2.37
C PHE A 24 4.52 -9.43 -1.55
N ALA A 25 4.87 -8.21 -1.14
CA ALA A 25 3.96 -7.34 -0.39
C ALA A 25 2.70 -6.99 -1.20
N THR A 26 2.86 -6.69 -2.49
CA THR A 26 1.74 -6.36 -3.39
C THR A 26 0.80 -7.55 -3.59
N VAL A 27 1.35 -8.77 -3.68
CA VAL A 27 0.56 -10.01 -3.77
C VAL A 27 -0.19 -10.27 -2.46
N ALA A 28 0.49 -10.16 -1.31
CA ALA A 28 -0.12 -10.34 0.01
C ALA A 28 -1.27 -9.35 0.25
N TRP A 29 -1.05 -8.07 -0.11
CA TRP A 29 -2.09 -7.04 -0.09
C TRP A 29 -3.27 -7.40 -1.00
N SER A 30 -2.99 -7.86 -2.22
CA SER A 30 -4.04 -8.22 -3.18
C SER A 30 -4.89 -9.41 -2.71
N ILE A 31 -4.29 -10.40 -2.04
CA ILE A 31 -5.00 -11.52 -1.39
C ILE A 31 -5.91 -10.98 -0.27
N TRP A 32 -5.39 -10.09 0.57
CA TRP A 32 -6.17 -9.47 1.64
C TRP A 32 -7.36 -8.66 1.09
N CYS A 33 -7.14 -7.84 0.07
CA CYS A 33 -8.20 -7.08 -0.60
C CYS A 33 -9.25 -8.00 -1.21
N GLN A 34 -8.84 -9.05 -1.92
CA GLN A 34 -9.77 -10.02 -2.51
C GLN A 34 -10.66 -10.64 -1.43
N ARG A 35 -10.06 -11.10 -0.32
CA ARG A 35 -10.80 -11.67 0.81
C ARG A 35 -11.80 -10.67 1.38
N ASN A 36 -11.43 -9.40 1.54
CA ASN A 36 -12.33 -8.37 2.05
C ASN A 36 -13.49 -8.09 1.10
N LYS A 37 -13.22 -8.02 -0.21
CA LYS A 37 -14.27 -7.85 -1.22
C LYS A 37 -15.29 -8.98 -1.18
N ILE A 38 -14.83 -10.23 -1.09
CA ILE A 38 -15.72 -11.39 -0.94
C ILE A 38 -16.57 -11.27 0.33
N ARG A 39 -15.98 -10.85 1.46
CA ARG A 39 -16.72 -10.64 2.71
C ARG A 39 -17.77 -9.53 2.62
N CYS A 40 -17.50 -8.49 1.84
CA CYS A 40 -18.43 -7.38 1.60
C CYS A 40 -19.42 -7.66 0.45
N ASN A 41 -19.46 -8.89 -0.08
CA ASN A 41 -20.28 -9.27 -1.23
C ASN A 41 -19.98 -8.43 -2.50
N GLU A 42 -18.75 -7.93 -2.62
CA GLU A 42 -18.26 -7.19 -3.77
C GLU A 42 -17.61 -8.11 -4.81
N GLN A 43 -17.60 -7.67 -6.06
CA GLN A 43 -16.89 -8.37 -7.13
C GLN A 43 -15.38 -8.36 -6.86
N SER A 44 -14.79 -9.55 -6.80
CA SER A 44 -13.36 -9.75 -6.57
C SER A 44 -12.68 -10.38 -7.79
N LEU A 45 -11.38 -10.13 -7.93
CA LEU A 45 -10.57 -10.77 -8.97
C LEU A 45 -10.48 -12.28 -8.71
N PRO A 46 -10.43 -13.14 -9.73
CA PRO A 46 -10.15 -14.57 -9.55
C PRO A 46 -8.77 -14.80 -8.91
N LEU A 47 -8.65 -15.79 -8.04
CA LEU A 47 -7.40 -16.09 -7.32
C LEU A 47 -6.21 -16.32 -8.27
N GLY A 48 -6.43 -17.04 -9.37
CA GLY A 48 -5.42 -17.30 -10.39
C GLY A 48 -4.91 -16.05 -11.13
N LYS A 49 -5.61 -14.91 -11.02
CA LYS A 49 -5.22 -13.64 -11.63
C LYS A 49 -4.47 -12.70 -10.68
N ILE A 50 -4.41 -13.00 -9.38
CA ILE A 50 -3.78 -12.10 -8.39
C ILE A 50 -2.32 -11.83 -8.70
N MET A 51 -1.54 -12.86 -9.08
CA MET A 51 -0.12 -12.69 -9.39
C MET A 51 0.10 -11.76 -10.60
N GLU A 52 -0.64 -11.98 -11.69
CA GLU A 52 -0.59 -11.15 -12.89
C GLU A 52 -1.01 -9.70 -12.59
N SER A 53 -2.12 -9.53 -11.87
CA SER A 53 -2.64 -8.22 -11.48
C SER A 53 -1.68 -7.46 -10.55
N ALA A 54 -1.09 -8.14 -9.56
CA ALA A 54 -0.13 -7.53 -8.64
C ALA A 54 1.15 -7.08 -9.36
N ALA A 55 1.68 -7.90 -10.29
CA ALA A 55 2.83 -7.52 -11.11
C ALA A 55 2.53 -6.32 -12.02
N SER A 56 1.34 -6.29 -12.63
CA SER A 56 0.88 -5.16 -13.44
C SER A 56 0.76 -3.88 -12.60
N LEU A 57 0.13 -3.96 -11.44
CA LEU A 57 -0.03 -2.84 -10.51
C LEU A 57 1.33 -2.29 -10.07
N MET A 58 2.28 -3.16 -9.74
CA MET A 58 3.63 -2.75 -9.36
C MET A 58 4.37 -2.04 -10.51
N THR A 59 4.21 -2.54 -11.74
CA THR A 59 4.81 -1.93 -12.94
C THR A 59 4.23 -0.53 -13.19
N GLU A 60 2.90 -0.40 -13.09
CA GLU A 60 2.21 0.88 -13.21
C GLU A 60 2.68 1.86 -12.13
N PHE A 61 2.71 1.42 -10.88
CA PHE A 61 3.19 2.22 -9.77
C PHE A 61 4.63 2.71 -10.01
N GLN A 62 5.56 1.83 -10.40
CA GLN A 62 6.95 2.19 -10.66
C GLN A 62 7.10 3.20 -11.82
N LYS A 63 6.24 3.10 -12.84
CA LYS A 63 6.23 4.04 -13.96
C LYS A 63 5.89 5.46 -13.52
N HIS A 64 4.99 5.60 -12.54
CA HIS A 64 4.53 6.89 -12.03
C HIS A 64 5.31 7.36 -10.79
N TYR A 65 5.90 6.46 -10.00
CA TYR A 65 6.63 6.82 -8.79
C TYR A 65 7.93 7.60 -9.08
N ASN A 66 8.58 7.30 -10.21
CA ASN A 66 9.80 8.01 -10.62
C ASN A 66 9.55 9.44 -11.11
N SER A 67 8.30 9.91 -11.22
CA SER A 67 8.00 11.32 -11.51
C SER A 67 8.15 12.17 -10.25
N GLY A 68 9.36 12.20 -9.68
CA GLY A 68 9.88 13.23 -8.78
C GLY A 68 8.87 13.95 -7.88
N VAL A 69 8.02 13.21 -7.15
CA VAL A 69 7.25 13.83 -6.07
C VAL A 69 8.28 14.09 -4.98
N ARG A 70 8.85 15.30 -4.97
CA ARG A 70 9.47 15.85 -3.77
C ARG A 70 8.36 15.95 -2.74
N VAL A 71 8.14 14.88 -2.00
CA VAL A 71 7.37 14.94 -0.76
C VAL A 71 8.13 15.94 0.08
N PRO A 72 7.56 17.13 0.37
CA PRO A 72 8.19 18.04 1.31
C PRO A 72 8.44 17.21 2.56
N ARG A 73 9.67 17.21 3.08
CA ARG A 73 10.01 16.48 4.31
C ARG A 73 8.93 16.87 5.31
N GLN A 74 8.03 15.93 5.63
CA GLN A 74 7.01 16.18 6.63
C GLN A 74 7.79 16.50 7.89
N ARG A 75 7.52 17.68 8.46
CA ARG A 75 8.06 17.99 9.78
C ARG A 75 7.59 16.85 10.69
N ASP A 76 8.42 16.45 11.64
CA ASP A 76 7.99 15.52 12.68
C ASP A 76 6.86 16.20 13.48
N VAL A 77 5.62 16.03 13.01
CA VAL A 77 4.44 16.57 13.67
C VAL A 77 4.11 15.58 14.76
N LYS A 78 4.52 15.90 15.98
CA LYS A 78 3.99 15.25 17.17
C LYS A 78 2.52 15.63 17.28
N TRP A 79 1.66 14.63 17.45
CA TRP A 79 0.26 14.89 17.71
C TRP A 79 0.12 15.65 19.03
N GLU A 80 -0.58 16.79 18.99
CA GLU A 80 -0.96 17.58 20.15
C GLU A 80 -2.47 17.80 20.14
N PRO A 81 -3.14 17.77 21.30
CA PRO A 81 -4.56 18.06 21.37
C PRO A 81 -4.82 19.53 20.98
N PRO A 82 -5.95 19.84 20.30
CA PRO A 82 -6.32 21.22 19.97
C PRO A 82 -6.48 22.08 21.23
N THR A 83 -6.01 23.32 21.19
CA THR A 83 -6.23 24.30 22.27
C THR A 83 -7.61 24.95 22.15
N ALA A 84 -8.12 25.53 23.23
CA ALA A 84 -9.46 26.14 23.30
C ALA A 84 -9.70 27.26 22.26
N SER A 85 -8.63 27.84 21.69
CA SER A 85 -8.68 28.87 20.65
C SER A 85 -8.65 28.31 19.22
N MET A 86 -8.56 26.99 19.02
CA MET A 86 -8.49 26.35 17.70
C MET A 86 -9.84 25.80 17.24
N MET A 87 -10.04 25.75 15.93
CA MET A 87 -11.18 25.04 15.33
C MET A 87 -11.04 23.54 15.54
N TRP A 88 -12.11 22.90 16.00
CA TRP A 88 -12.18 21.46 16.22
C TRP A 88 -12.56 20.73 14.93
N LYS A 89 -11.92 19.59 14.69
CA LYS A 89 -12.38 18.60 13.70
C LYS A 89 -12.94 17.40 14.45
N THR A 90 -14.24 17.19 14.35
CA THR A 90 -14.88 15.97 14.85
C THR A 90 -14.89 14.95 13.73
N ASN A 91 -14.23 13.81 13.92
CA ASN A 91 -14.40 12.66 13.03
C ASN A 91 -15.61 11.87 13.53
N PHE A 92 -16.56 11.60 12.63
CA PHE A 92 -17.71 10.74 12.92
C PHE A 92 -17.56 9.48 12.09
N ASP A 93 -17.30 8.35 12.73
CA ASP A 93 -17.30 7.04 12.08
C ASP A 93 -18.69 6.42 12.27
N GLY A 94 -19.49 6.46 11.22
CA GLY A 94 -20.78 5.78 11.19
C GLY A 94 -20.58 4.28 11.00
N ALA A 95 -21.11 3.47 11.92
CA ALA A 95 -21.28 2.04 11.70
C ALA A 95 -22.78 1.77 11.48
N MET A 96 -23.13 1.26 10.31
CA MET A 96 -24.48 0.74 10.04
C MET A 96 -24.49 -0.75 10.37
N PHE A 97 -25.36 -1.14 11.28
CA PHE A 97 -25.67 -2.55 11.53
C PHE A 97 -26.95 -2.88 10.77
N SER A 98 -27.00 -4.00 10.07
CA SER A 98 -28.27 -4.52 9.56
C SER A 98 -29.10 -4.94 10.76
N GLU A 99 -30.16 -4.19 11.08
CA GLU A 99 -31.27 -4.75 11.83
C GLU A 99 -31.78 -5.94 11.02
N SER A 100 -31.70 -7.14 11.59
CA SER A 100 -32.36 -8.29 11.02
C SER A 100 -33.87 -8.00 11.02
N ASP A 101 -34.48 -7.97 9.84
CA ASP A 101 -35.93 -7.89 9.63
C ASP A 101 -36.64 -9.07 10.33
N LEU A 102 -36.85 -8.95 11.64
CA LEU A 102 -37.72 -9.82 12.43
C LEU A 102 -38.78 -8.94 13.12
N ALA A 103 -39.76 -8.52 12.32
CA ALA A 103 -41.13 -8.28 12.75
C ALA A 103 -42.07 -8.57 11.58
#